data_AF-A0A0P8ZCE7-F1
#
_entry.id   AF-A0A0P8ZCE7-F1
#
_cell.length_a   1.000
_cell.length_b   1.000
_cell.length_c   1.000
_cell.angle_alpha   90.00
_cell.angle_beta   90.00
_cell.angle_gamma   90.00
#
_symmetry.space_group_name_H-M   'P 1'
#
loop_
_entity.id
_entity.type
_entity.pdbx_description
1 polymer ?
#
loop_
_entity_poly.entity_id
_entity_poly.type
_entity_poly.pdbx_seq_one_letter_code
_entity_poly.pdbx_strand_id
1 'polypeptide(L)'
;MFGCLENKGDVTLTEPGSNRKIDYNGTELMMELNFWNIKEFNGSVELVYHRDNATIEFHANLSDIVMREPYRYVQGYPEVFYGYKPWTGHETRGELPKRVGVIETFEVILNYSLWHERDLPINLAMETWLTAEEKAREVKEGDVELMVWLYSNSLIRPAGSRIEIVKTPIVVNGTLKEVEWEVWVYCNALPWDLITFRLKRPIKSGEIRFDVVPLLLITKEVFEENPCRVRKFDELYLEDWEVGTEFGGPHKRSATFGWQISKFEINDGR
;
A
#
# COMPACT_ATOMS: atom_id res chain seq x y z
N MET A 1 -35.94 -14.70 -26.92
CA MET A 1 -34.61 -14.71 -27.56
C MET A 1 -33.64 -14.25 -26.50
N PHE A 2 -32.78 -15.16 -26.05
CA PHE A 2 -31.93 -15.02 -24.86
C PHE A 2 -30.90 -13.90 -25.09
N GLY A 3 -30.96 -12.85 -24.28
CA GLY A 3 -29.91 -11.84 -24.19
C GLY A 3 -28.72 -12.45 -23.47
N CYS A 4 -27.55 -12.36 -24.10
CA CYS A 4 -26.28 -12.90 -23.66
C CYS A 4 -25.99 -12.60 -22.18
N LEU A 5 -25.87 -13.66 -21.38
CA LEU A 5 -25.03 -13.62 -20.18
C LEU A 5 -23.60 -13.43 -20.68
N GLU A 6 -23.09 -12.20 -20.66
CA GLU A 6 -21.64 -11.98 -20.73
C GLU A 6 -21.03 -12.68 -19.51
N ASN A 7 -20.43 -13.86 -19.72
CA ASN A 7 -19.46 -14.40 -18.79
C ASN A 7 -18.27 -13.44 -18.77
N LYS A 8 -18.33 -12.42 -17.92
CA LYS A 8 -17.19 -11.55 -17.62
C LYS A 8 -16.23 -12.39 -16.78
N GLY A 9 -15.28 -13.03 -17.45
CA GLY A 9 -14.25 -13.82 -16.77
C GLY A 9 -13.33 -13.00 -15.88
N ASP A 10 -12.37 -13.69 -15.29
CA ASP A 10 -11.32 -13.11 -14.46
C ASP A 10 -10.58 -11.96 -15.17
N VAL A 11 -10.08 -11.03 -14.37
CA VAL A 11 -9.20 -9.96 -14.88
C VAL A 11 -7.76 -10.35 -14.54
N THR A 12 -6.92 -10.50 -15.54
CA THR A 12 -5.52 -10.91 -15.36
C THR A 12 -4.58 -9.87 -15.95
N LEU A 13 -3.61 -9.45 -15.15
CA LEU A 13 -2.46 -8.64 -15.56
C LEU A 13 -1.22 -9.54 -15.55
N THR A 14 -0.40 -9.50 -16.60
CA THR A 14 0.86 -10.27 -16.69
C THR A 14 2.07 -9.42 -17.12
N GLU A 15 1.82 -8.16 -17.46
CA GLU A 15 2.83 -7.24 -17.98
C GLU A 15 3.16 -6.21 -16.89
N PRO A 16 4.43 -6.05 -16.49
CA PRO A 16 4.83 -4.99 -15.56
C PRO A 16 4.40 -3.60 -16.05
N GLY A 17 3.88 -2.77 -15.14
CA GLY A 17 3.30 -1.45 -15.43
C GLY A 17 1.88 -1.50 -15.98
N SER A 18 1.32 -2.68 -16.24
CA SER A 18 -0.10 -2.80 -16.57
C SER A 18 -0.97 -2.55 -15.33
N ASN A 19 -2.16 -2.01 -15.59
CA ASN A 19 -3.15 -1.67 -14.58
C ASN A 19 -4.56 -1.92 -15.12
N ARG A 20 -5.51 -2.14 -14.21
CA ARG A 20 -6.91 -2.34 -14.59
C ARG A 20 -7.86 -2.03 -13.44
N LYS A 21 -8.92 -1.28 -13.76
CA LYS A 21 -10.06 -1.10 -12.86
C LYS A 21 -10.86 -2.39 -12.74
N ILE A 22 -11.23 -2.73 -11.52
CA ILE A 22 -12.14 -3.84 -11.20
C ILE A 22 -13.30 -3.34 -10.33
N ASP A 23 -14.41 -4.05 -10.42
CA ASP A 23 -15.54 -3.90 -9.50
C ASP A 23 -15.42 -5.02 -8.46
N TYR A 24 -14.94 -4.66 -7.26
CA TYR A 24 -14.72 -5.55 -6.14
C TYR A 24 -15.91 -5.45 -5.19
N ASN A 25 -16.95 -6.27 -5.43
CA ASN A 25 -18.19 -6.29 -4.65
C ASN A 25 -18.88 -4.92 -4.51
N GLY A 26 -18.86 -4.08 -5.56
CA GLY A 26 -19.46 -2.74 -5.57
C GLY A 26 -18.46 -1.62 -5.31
N THR A 27 -17.26 -1.93 -4.82
CA THR A 27 -16.16 -0.98 -4.66
C THR A 27 -15.27 -1.00 -5.89
N GLU A 28 -15.08 0.14 -6.55
CA GLU A 28 -14.12 0.23 -7.65
C GLU A 28 -12.69 0.27 -7.08
N LEU A 29 -11.87 -0.69 -7.48
CA LEU A 29 -10.44 -0.73 -7.18
C LEU A 29 -9.63 -0.65 -8.47
N MET A 30 -8.39 -0.20 -8.36
CA MET A 30 -7.40 -0.33 -9.42
C MET A 30 -6.38 -1.40 -9.01
N MET A 31 -6.14 -2.37 -9.88
CA MET A 31 -5.02 -3.31 -9.78
C MET A 31 -3.83 -2.74 -10.55
N GLU A 32 -2.62 -2.84 -10.01
CA GLU A 32 -1.40 -2.39 -10.68
C GLU A 32 -0.24 -3.38 -10.49
N LEU A 33 0.33 -3.85 -11.61
CA LEU A 33 1.59 -4.59 -11.60
C LEU A 33 2.78 -3.62 -11.52
N ASN A 34 2.87 -2.90 -10.40
CA ASN A 34 3.82 -1.81 -10.24
C ASN A 34 5.25 -2.31 -9.96
N PHE A 35 6.03 -2.54 -11.01
CA PHE A 35 7.45 -2.89 -10.92
C PHE A 35 8.33 -1.67 -11.23
N TRP A 36 8.02 -0.53 -10.61
CA TRP A 36 8.60 0.77 -10.94
C TRP A 36 10.13 0.81 -10.99
N ASN A 37 10.82 -0.02 -10.18
CA ASN A 37 12.28 -0.05 -10.13
C ASN A 37 12.93 -1.21 -10.90
N ILE A 38 12.17 -2.04 -11.60
CA ILE A 38 12.72 -3.13 -12.42
C ILE A 38 12.87 -2.65 -13.87
N LYS A 39 14.08 -2.81 -14.41
CA LYS A 39 14.41 -2.55 -15.81
C LYS A 39 14.10 -3.76 -16.68
N GLU A 40 14.56 -4.94 -16.24
CA GLU A 40 14.41 -6.22 -16.93
C GLU A 40 14.47 -7.37 -15.91
N PHE A 41 13.82 -8.48 -16.25
CA PHE A 41 13.85 -9.75 -15.51
C PHE A 41 13.44 -10.88 -16.46
N ASN A 42 13.69 -12.12 -16.05
CA ASN A 42 13.16 -13.33 -16.65
C ASN A 42 12.11 -13.97 -15.72
N GLY A 43 11.17 -14.75 -16.26
CA GLY A 43 10.18 -15.48 -15.47
C GLY A 43 8.75 -14.99 -15.72
N SER A 44 7.90 -15.09 -14.69
CA SER A 44 6.48 -14.77 -14.81
C SER A 44 5.97 -13.93 -13.64
N VAL A 45 4.99 -13.09 -13.94
CA VAL A 45 4.21 -12.33 -12.96
C VAL A 45 2.75 -12.39 -13.36
N GLU A 46 1.86 -12.51 -12.38
CA GLU A 46 0.42 -12.43 -12.58
C GLU A 46 -0.23 -11.71 -11.40
N LEU A 47 -1.18 -10.82 -11.72
CA LEU A 47 -2.11 -10.21 -10.76
C LEU A 47 -3.52 -10.45 -11.29
N VAL A 48 -4.29 -11.26 -10.59
CA VAL A 48 -5.57 -11.82 -11.03
C VAL A 48 -6.68 -11.38 -10.08
N TYR A 49 -7.80 -10.93 -10.62
CA TYR A 49 -9.05 -10.78 -9.88
C TYR A 49 -10.03 -11.85 -10.32
N HIS A 50 -10.31 -12.77 -9.40
CA HIS A 50 -11.31 -13.82 -9.51
C HIS A 50 -12.69 -13.28 -9.11
N ARG A 51 -13.56 -13.10 -10.10
CA ARG A 51 -14.89 -12.51 -9.86
C ARG A 51 -15.81 -13.42 -9.06
N ASP A 52 -15.71 -14.73 -9.26
CA ASP A 52 -16.62 -15.73 -8.70
C ASP A 52 -16.61 -15.76 -7.16
N ASN A 53 -15.47 -15.42 -6.55
CA ASN A 53 -15.27 -15.44 -5.10
C ASN A 53 -14.70 -14.12 -4.56
N ALA A 54 -14.70 -13.06 -5.37
CA ALA A 54 -14.14 -11.75 -5.06
C ALA A 54 -12.74 -11.82 -4.43
N THR A 55 -11.82 -12.53 -5.07
CA THR A 55 -10.44 -12.70 -4.59
C THR A 55 -9.47 -12.04 -5.55
N ILE A 56 -8.47 -11.34 -5.02
CA ILE A 56 -7.33 -10.84 -5.79
C ILE A 56 -6.10 -11.66 -5.41
N GLU A 57 -5.41 -12.21 -6.39
CA GLU A 57 -4.21 -13.03 -6.21
C GLU A 57 -3.05 -12.43 -7.00
N PHE A 58 -1.89 -12.37 -6.35
CA PHE A 58 -0.63 -11.99 -6.97
C PHE A 58 0.35 -13.15 -6.85
N HIS A 59 1.09 -13.40 -7.92
CA HIS A 59 2.21 -14.33 -7.91
C HIS A 59 3.33 -13.83 -8.81
N ALA A 60 4.56 -13.97 -8.32
CA ALA A 60 5.76 -13.67 -9.06
C ALA A 60 6.79 -14.79 -8.88
N ASN A 61 7.42 -15.16 -9.99
CA ASN A 61 8.58 -16.02 -10.06
C ASN A 61 9.59 -15.38 -11.02
N LEU A 62 10.46 -14.54 -10.47
CA LEU A 62 11.38 -13.69 -11.21
C LEU A 62 12.82 -14.17 -11.04
N SER A 63 13.61 -14.09 -12.10
CA SER A 63 15.06 -14.29 -12.08
C SER A 63 15.78 -13.20 -12.89
N ASP A 64 17.10 -13.14 -12.74
CA ASP A 64 17.98 -12.21 -13.44
C ASP A 64 17.61 -10.73 -13.31
N ILE A 65 16.91 -10.37 -12.23
CA ILE A 65 16.38 -9.01 -12.02
C ILE A 65 17.51 -7.98 -12.14
N VAL A 66 17.25 -6.93 -12.93
CA VAL A 66 18.09 -5.74 -13.06
C VAL A 66 17.26 -4.52 -12.70
N MET A 67 17.75 -3.74 -11.74
CA MET A 67 17.07 -2.54 -11.27
C MET A 67 17.38 -1.32 -12.14
N ARG A 68 16.44 -0.37 -12.21
CA ARG A 68 16.63 0.95 -12.83
C ARG A 68 17.49 1.84 -11.93
N GLU A 69 17.14 1.89 -10.65
CA GLU A 69 17.70 2.79 -9.65
C GLU A 69 17.99 2.02 -8.34
N PRO A 70 19.11 1.28 -8.26
CA PRO A 70 19.45 0.47 -7.08
C PRO A 70 19.49 1.25 -5.75
N TYR A 71 19.77 2.55 -5.80
CA TYR A 71 19.82 3.41 -4.61
C TYR A 71 18.43 3.63 -3.97
N ARG A 72 17.33 3.38 -4.71
CA ARG A 72 15.96 3.40 -4.16
C ARG A 72 15.52 2.07 -3.51
N TYR A 73 16.46 1.13 -3.36
CA TYR A 73 16.37 -0.11 -2.59
C TYR A 73 15.38 -1.17 -3.07
N VAL A 74 14.07 -0.94 -2.99
CA VAL A 74 13.05 -1.93 -3.36
C VAL A 74 12.88 -2.01 -4.88
N GLN A 75 12.37 -3.14 -5.36
CA GLN A 75 12.29 -3.45 -6.79
C GLN A 75 10.92 -3.09 -7.40
N GLY A 76 9.87 -3.17 -6.60
CA GLY A 76 8.51 -2.84 -7.02
C GLY A 76 7.54 -2.99 -5.85
N TYR A 77 6.29 -2.68 -6.13
CA TYR A 77 5.17 -2.66 -5.19
C TYR A 77 3.88 -3.15 -5.89
N PRO A 78 3.78 -4.42 -6.34
CA PRO A 78 2.54 -4.95 -6.90
C PRO A 78 1.38 -4.82 -5.91
N GLU A 79 0.27 -4.27 -6.38
CA GLU A 79 -0.69 -3.63 -5.48
C GLU A 79 -2.11 -3.53 -6.04
N VAL A 80 -3.01 -3.17 -5.15
CA VAL A 80 -4.36 -2.69 -5.42
C VAL A 80 -4.61 -1.40 -4.65
N PHE A 81 -5.36 -0.46 -5.22
CA PHE A 81 -5.67 0.79 -4.52
C PHE A 81 -7.10 1.28 -4.76
N TYR A 82 -7.54 2.14 -3.84
CA TYR A 82 -8.79 2.91 -3.88
C TYR A 82 -8.44 4.41 -3.79
N GLY A 83 -9.11 5.25 -4.56
CA GLY A 83 -8.85 6.70 -4.62
C GLY A 83 -8.06 7.09 -5.86
N TYR A 84 -7.27 8.15 -5.74
CA TYR A 84 -6.50 8.75 -6.82
C TYR A 84 -5.00 8.63 -6.52
N LYS A 85 -4.24 8.00 -7.42
CA LYS A 85 -2.79 7.80 -7.26
C LYS A 85 -1.99 8.91 -7.94
N PRO A 86 -1.28 9.78 -7.19
CA PRO A 86 -0.63 10.96 -7.77
C PRO A 86 0.42 10.67 -8.85
N TRP A 87 1.11 9.53 -8.72
CA TRP A 87 2.19 9.14 -9.65
C TRP A 87 1.71 8.76 -11.05
N THR A 88 0.46 8.28 -11.17
CA THR A 88 -0.08 7.76 -12.45
C THR A 88 -1.28 8.56 -12.93
N GLY A 89 -1.92 9.34 -12.05
CA GLY A 89 -3.17 10.04 -12.34
C GLY A 89 -4.36 9.09 -12.50
N HIS A 90 -4.20 7.82 -12.11
CA HIS A 90 -5.28 6.85 -12.10
C HIS A 90 -6.21 7.07 -10.90
N GLU A 91 -7.51 6.96 -11.15
CA GLU A 91 -8.55 7.25 -10.15
C GLU A 91 -9.57 6.12 -10.11
N THR A 92 -10.04 5.74 -8.93
CA THR A 92 -11.23 4.91 -8.74
C THR A 92 -12.46 5.73 -8.41
N ARG A 93 -13.66 5.17 -8.60
CA ARG A 93 -14.88 5.80 -8.09
C ARG A 93 -14.89 5.71 -6.55
N GLY A 94 -15.00 6.86 -5.88
CA GLY A 94 -14.97 6.95 -4.42
C GLY A 94 -15.01 8.39 -3.90
N GLU A 95 -14.78 8.55 -2.59
CA GLU A 95 -14.70 9.86 -1.92
C GLU A 95 -13.28 10.41 -1.80
N LEU A 96 -12.26 9.60 -2.10
CA LEU A 96 -10.89 10.09 -2.11
C LEU A 96 -10.59 10.77 -3.46
N PRO A 97 -9.89 11.92 -3.48
CA PRO A 97 -9.19 12.52 -2.33
C PRO A 97 -10.08 13.26 -1.32
N LYS A 98 -9.70 13.23 -0.03
CA LYS A 98 -10.40 13.96 1.05
C LYS A 98 -9.42 14.70 1.94
N ARG A 99 -9.75 15.94 2.33
CA ARG A 99 -8.89 16.75 3.20
C ARG A 99 -8.74 16.09 4.58
N VAL A 100 -7.51 15.93 5.06
CA VAL A 100 -7.18 15.23 6.31
C VAL A 100 -7.97 15.78 7.50
N GLY A 101 -8.05 17.10 7.66
CA GLY A 101 -8.74 17.73 8.78
C GLY A 101 -10.26 17.53 8.83
N VAL A 102 -10.88 16.92 7.82
CA VAL A 102 -12.34 16.61 7.79
C VAL A 102 -12.64 15.11 7.85
N ILE A 103 -11.62 14.25 8.00
CA ILE A 103 -11.80 12.80 8.10
C ILE A 103 -12.09 12.45 9.57
N GLU A 104 -13.34 12.11 9.88
CA GLU A 104 -13.74 11.64 11.21
C GLU A 104 -13.46 10.16 11.42
N THR A 105 -13.57 9.35 10.36
CA THR A 105 -13.23 7.93 10.33
C THR A 105 -12.79 7.54 8.93
N PHE A 106 -11.86 6.60 8.86
CA PHE A 106 -11.48 5.91 7.64
C PHE A 106 -11.08 4.48 8.01
N GLU A 107 -12.08 3.61 8.12
CA GLU A 107 -11.88 2.22 8.51
C GLU A 107 -11.52 1.37 7.30
N VAL A 108 -10.45 0.59 7.44
CA VAL A 108 -9.98 -0.36 6.45
C VAL A 108 -10.17 -1.77 7.01
N ILE A 109 -10.82 -2.65 6.23
CA ILE A 109 -10.93 -4.08 6.53
C ILE A 109 -10.22 -4.85 5.43
N LEU A 110 -9.20 -5.62 5.81
CA LEU A 110 -8.36 -6.40 4.90
C LEU A 110 -8.25 -7.84 5.40
N ASN A 111 -8.65 -8.82 4.58
CA ASN A 111 -8.35 -10.24 4.81
C ASN A 111 -7.38 -10.71 3.74
N TYR A 112 -6.20 -11.16 4.18
CA TYR A 112 -5.13 -11.50 3.27
C TYR A 112 -4.30 -12.71 3.73
N SER A 113 -3.53 -13.25 2.80
CA SER A 113 -2.41 -14.13 3.10
C SER A 113 -1.22 -13.82 2.21
N LEU A 114 -0.01 -13.96 2.75
CA LEU A 114 1.25 -13.72 2.04
C LEU A 114 2.16 -14.94 2.18
N TRP A 115 2.83 -15.31 1.09
CA TRP A 115 3.93 -16.26 1.10
C TRP A 115 5.10 -15.72 0.28
N HIS A 116 6.32 -16.11 0.63
CA HIS A 116 7.54 -15.68 -0.05
C HIS A 116 8.68 -16.65 0.28
N GLU A 117 9.70 -16.69 -0.58
CA GLU A 117 10.96 -17.36 -0.29
C GLU A 117 11.69 -16.72 0.91
N ARG A 118 12.44 -17.53 1.67
CA ARG A 118 12.99 -17.12 2.98
C ARG A 118 13.94 -15.91 2.89
N ASP A 119 14.65 -15.78 1.79
CA ASP A 119 15.73 -14.81 1.58
C ASP A 119 15.31 -13.63 0.70
N LEU A 120 14.01 -13.43 0.47
CA LEU A 120 13.47 -12.25 -0.21
C LEU A 120 13.15 -11.15 0.81
N PRO A 121 13.81 -9.98 0.80
CA PRO A 121 13.33 -8.83 1.56
C PRO A 121 11.93 -8.45 1.08
N ILE A 122 10.96 -8.38 1.98
CA ILE A 122 9.56 -8.13 1.62
C ILE A 122 8.75 -7.59 2.80
N ASN A 123 7.80 -6.72 2.51
CA ASN A 123 6.73 -6.31 3.41
C ASN A 123 5.35 -6.60 2.80
N LEU A 124 4.31 -6.49 3.62
CA LEU A 124 2.97 -6.15 3.18
C LEU A 124 2.68 -4.78 3.76
N ALA A 125 2.66 -3.78 2.87
CA ALA A 125 2.42 -2.40 3.21
C ALA A 125 1.04 -1.99 2.72
N MET A 126 0.42 -1.12 3.49
CA MET A 126 -0.59 -0.22 2.98
C MET A 126 0.02 1.17 2.96
N GLU A 127 -0.38 2.03 2.04
CA GLU A 127 0.10 3.40 2.01
C GLU A 127 -0.93 4.38 1.50
N THR A 128 -0.66 5.65 1.73
CA THR A 128 -1.39 6.77 1.17
C THR A 128 -0.44 7.91 0.88
N TRP A 129 -0.75 8.66 -0.17
CA TRP A 129 -0.15 9.94 -0.45
C TRP A 129 -1.00 11.07 0.16
N LEU A 130 -0.38 11.90 1.00
CA LEU A 130 -1.01 13.12 1.50
C LEU A 130 -0.44 14.33 0.77
N THR A 131 -1.23 14.97 -0.09
CA THR A 131 -0.76 16.03 -0.97
C THR A 131 -1.39 17.38 -0.67
N ALA A 132 -0.66 18.46 -0.94
CA ALA A 132 -1.17 19.82 -0.76
C ALA A 132 -2.30 20.17 -1.75
N GLU A 133 -2.31 19.53 -2.91
CA GLU A 133 -3.30 19.69 -3.97
C GLU A 133 -4.15 18.44 -4.08
N GLU A 134 -5.47 18.63 -4.21
CA GLU A 134 -6.43 17.57 -4.54
C GLU A 134 -6.12 17.03 -5.95
N LYS A 135 -5.97 15.71 -6.08
CA LYS A 135 -5.62 15.05 -7.35
C LYS A 135 -4.28 15.56 -7.90
N ALA A 136 -3.27 15.61 -7.03
CA ALA A 136 -1.91 16.01 -7.39
C ALA A 136 -1.36 15.14 -8.54
N ARG A 137 -0.55 15.70 -9.44
CA ARG A 137 0.03 14.93 -10.57
C ARG A 137 1.48 14.51 -10.37
N GLU A 138 2.00 14.85 -9.21
CA GLU A 138 3.33 14.55 -8.73
C GLU A 138 3.34 14.75 -7.21
N VAL A 139 4.32 14.16 -6.55
CA VAL A 139 4.54 14.35 -5.12
C VAL A 139 5.78 15.24 -4.93
N LYS A 140 5.67 16.27 -4.11
CA LYS A 140 6.67 17.34 -3.98
C LYS A 140 6.93 17.71 -2.53
N GLU A 141 7.73 18.75 -2.36
CA GLU A 141 8.03 19.32 -1.06
C GLU A 141 6.75 19.78 -0.34
N GLY A 142 6.59 19.29 0.89
CA GLY A 142 5.41 19.54 1.73
C GLY A 142 4.35 18.44 1.68
N ASP A 143 4.48 17.47 0.76
CA ASP A 143 3.64 16.28 0.72
C ASP A 143 4.21 15.15 1.59
N VAL A 144 3.40 14.11 1.81
CA VAL A 144 3.70 13.00 2.72
C VAL A 144 3.44 11.66 2.05
N GLU A 145 4.36 10.73 2.26
CA GLU A 145 4.12 9.30 2.10
C GLU A 145 3.90 8.71 3.50
N LEU A 146 2.71 8.15 3.74
CA LEU A 146 2.39 7.46 5.00
C LEU A 146 2.21 5.98 4.70
N MET A 147 3.10 5.16 5.25
CA MET A 147 3.03 3.70 5.11
C MET A 147 2.63 3.01 6.41
N VAL A 148 1.87 1.92 6.30
CA VAL A 148 1.46 1.02 7.39
C VAL A 148 1.86 -0.40 7.03
N TRP A 149 2.95 -0.89 7.64
CA TRP A 149 3.46 -2.24 7.37
C TRP A 149 2.85 -3.25 8.34
N LEU A 150 1.88 -4.04 7.86
CA LEU A 150 1.28 -5.13 8.62
C LEU A 150 2.21 -6.34 8.71
N TYR A 151 2.99 -6.56 7.66
CA TYR A 151 4.03 -7.58 7.61
C TYR A 151 5.35 -6.97 7.16
N SER A 152 6.45 -7.43 7.75
CA SER A 152 7.78 -7.29 7.17
C SER A 152 8.66 -8.40 7.72
N ASN A 153 9.52 -8.98 6.90
CA ASN A 153 10.54 -9.87 7.42
C ASN A 153 11.77 -9.09 7.92
N SER A 154 12.74 -9.78 8.50
CA SER A 154 13.93 -9.15 9.10
C SER A 154 14.94 -8.62 8.07
N LEU A 155 14.71 -8.83 6.77
CA LEU A 155 15.65 -8.45 5.70
C LEU A 155 15.34 -7.07 5.11
N ILE A 156 14.17 -6.50 5.45
CA ILE A 156 13.75 -5.16 5.02
C ILE A 156 13.50 -4.26 6.24
N ARG A 157 13.74 -2.96 6.07
CA ARG A 157 13.54 -1.95 7.10
C ARG A 157 12.96 -0.69 6.45
N PRO A 158 12.06 0.03 7.14
CA PRO A 158 11.63 1.35 6.69
C PRO A 158 12.83 2.28 6.49
N ALA A 159 12.67 3.24 5.58
CA ALA A 159 13.65 4.28 5.37
C ALA A 159 13.69 5.25 6.57
N GLY A 160 14.79 6.01 6.67
CA GLY A 160 14.99 6.96 7.75
C GLY A 160 15.32 6.31 9.11
N SER A 161 14.81 6.91 10.17
CA SER A 161 15.16 6.61 11.56
C SER A 161 13.93 6.23 12.38
N ARG A 162 14.07 5.20 13.21
CA ARG A 162 13.05 4.86 14.22
C ARG A 162 13.08 5.90 15.33
N ILE A 163 11.94 6.52 15.61
CA ILE A 163 11.83 7.56 16.64
C ILE A 163 11.17 7.03 17.92
N GLU A 164 10.12 6.23 17.81
CA GLU A 164 9.36 5.77 18.97
C GLU A 164 8.58 4.47 18.73
N ILE A 165 7.83 4.04 19.74
CA ILE A 165 6.84 2.98 19.66
C ILE A 165 5.50 3.55 20.12
N VAL A 166 4.49 3.47 19.26
CA VAL A 166 3.11 3.89 19.57
C VAL A 166 2.17 2.70 19.63
N LYS A 167 1.02 2.90 20.27
CA LYS A 167 0.01 1.86 20.46
C LYS A 167 -1.32 2.31 19.89
N THR A 168 -1.95 1.47 19.09
CA THR A 168 -3.31 1.70 18.61
C THR A 168 -4.16 0.42 18.74
N PRO A 169 -5.47 0.55 18.94
CA PRO A 169 -6.37 -0.58 18.89
C PRO A 169 -6.62 -0.99 17.43
N ILE A 170 -6.50 -2.28 17.14
CA ILE A 170 -6.95 -2.88 15.87
C ILE A 170 -7.70 -4.19 16.15
N VAL A 171 -8.53 -4.63 15.23
CA VAL A 171 -9.15 -5.96 15.30
C VAL A 171 -8.34 -6.93 14.45
N VAL A 172 -7.90 -8.04 15.05
CA VAL A 172 -7.18 -9.14 14.37
C VAL A 172 -7.99 -10.42 14.51
N ASN A 173 -8.45 -10.98 13.40
CA ASN A 173 -9.29 -12.18 13.36
C ASN A 173 -10.48 -12.09 14.34
N GLY A 174 -11.21 -10.97 14.28
CA GLY A 174 -12.38 -10.72 15.14
C GLY A 174 -12.08 -10.34 16.60
N THR A 175 -10.80 -10.30 17.01
CA THR A 175 -10.41 -9.93 18.39
C THR A 175 -9.80 -8.54 18.42
N LEU A 176 -10.37 -7.63 19.22
CA LEU A 176 -9.77 -6.33 19.50
C LEU A 176 -8.45 -6.50 20.28
N LYS A 177 -7.38 -5.91 19.76
CA LYS A 177 -6.04 -5.96 20.33
C LYS A 177 -5.40 -4.58 20.29
N GLU A 178 -4.72 -4.22 21.37
CA GLU A 178 -3.75 -3.14 21.32
C GLU A 178 -2.48 -3.69 20.65
N VAL A 179 -2.06 -3.06 19.56
CA VAL A 179 -0.83 -3.40 18.85
C VAL A 179 0.21 -2.31 19.01
N GLU A 180 1.47 -2.68 18.85
CA GLU A 180 2.60 -1.76 18.92
C GLU A 180 3.18 -1.54 17.52
N TRP A 181 3.31 -0.28 17.13
CA TRP A 181 3.96 0.16 15.89
C TRP A 181 5.30 0.79 16.23
N GLU A 182 6.36 0.39 15.54
CA GLU A 182 7.54 1.24 15.46
C GLU A 182 7.26 2.36 14.47
N VAL A 183 7.50 3.60 14.88
CA VAL A 183 7.37 4.77 14.02
C VAL A 183 8.73 5.13 13.46
N TRP A 184 8.82 5.15 12.13
CA TRP A 184 10.01 5.53 11.38
C TRP A 184 9.72 6.80 10.59
N VAL A 185 10.66 7.73 10.57
CA VAL A 185 10.52 8.99 9.83
C VAL A 185 11.74 9.26 8.96
N TYR A 186 11.50 9.85 7.79
CA TYR A 186 12.55 10.28 6.88
C TYR A 186 12.29 11.70 6.35
N CYS A 187 12.42 12.69 7.23
CA CYS A 187 12.28 14.11 6.89
C CYS A 187 13.41 14.60 5.97
N ASN A 188 13.11 15.49 5.01
CA ASN A 188 14.06 16.23 4.17
C ASN A 188 14.99 15.39 3.26
N ALA A 189 14.76 14.09 3.13
CA ALA A 189 15.65 13.22 2.35
C ALA A 189 15.10 12.86 0.97
N LEU A 190 13.78 12.89 0.82
CA LEU A 190 13.08 12.76 -0.45
C LEU A 190 12.50 14.14 -0.82
N PRO A 191 11.96 14.31 -2.04
CA PRO A 191 11.17 15.50 -2.35
C PRO A 191 9.99 15.66 -1.36
N TRP A 192 9.41 14.58 -0.86
CA TRP A 192 8.39 14.53 0.21
C TRP A 192 8.97 14.10 1.56
N ASP A 193 8.16 14.18 2.63
CA ASP A 193 8.48 13.55 3.91
C ASP A 193 7.80 12.18 4.03
N LEU A 194 8.49 11.22 4.63
CA LEU A 194 8.00 9.85 4.78
C LEU A 194 7.83 9.49 6.25
N ILE A 195 6.71 8.87 6.57
CA ILE A 195 6.48 8.19 7.85
C ILE A 195 6.05 6.74 7.60
N THR A 196 6.57 5.81 8.39
CA THR A 196 6.19 4.40 8.33
C THR A 196 5.84 3.87 9.71
N PHE A 197 4.63 3.34 9.84
CA PHE A 197 4.18 2.56 10.99
C PHE A 197 4.46 1.08 10.74
N ARG A 198 5.52 0.55 11.34
CA ARG A 198 5.88 -0.87 11.22
C ARG A 198 5.39 -1.68 12.39
N LEU A 199 4.53 -2.66 12.14
CA LEU A 199 4.00 -3.52 13.20
C LEU A 199 5.14 -4.32 13.86
N LYS A 200 5.30 -4.21 15.19
CA LYS A 200 6.36 -4.94 15.91
C LYS A 200 6.19 -6.46 15.86
N ARG A 201 4.95 -6.92 15.72
CA ARG A 201 4.61 -8.34 15.57
C ARG A 201 3.95 -8.54 14.20
N PRO A 202 4.75 -8.80 13.14
CA PRO A 202 4.25 -8.95 11.78
C PRO A 202 3.13 -9.97 11.67
N ILE A 203 2.09 -9.65 10.90
CA ILE A 203 0.95 -10.52 10.63
C ILE A 203 1.06 -10.96 9.17
N LYS A 204 1.34 -12.25 8.94
CA LYS A 204 1.54 -12.78 7.58
C LYS A 204 0.23 -13.19 6.90
N SER A 205 -0.81 -13.46 7.69
CA SER A 205 -2.15 -13.77 7.19
C SER A 205 -3.22 -13.52 8.27
N GLY A 206 -4.43 -13.19 7.83
CA GLY A 206 -5.60 -12.98 8.67
C GLY A 206 -6.46 -11.82 8.22
N GLU A 207 -7.56 -11.62 8.93
CA GLU A 207 -8.41 -10.45 8.80
C GLU A 207 -7.97 -9.36 9.79
N ILE A 208 -7.74 -8.17 9.26
CA ILE A 208 -7.38 -6.96 9.99
C ILE A 208 -8.45 -5.90 9.76
N ARG A 209 -8.85 -5.22 10.82
CA ARG A 209 -9.68 -4.02 10.76
C ARG A 209 -9.10 -2.94 11.64
N PHE A 210 -8.94 -1.74 11.10
CA PHE A 210 -8.46 -0.58 11.85
C PHE A 210 -8.93 0.73 11.21
N ASP A 211 -9.03 1.78 12.01
CA ASP A 211 -9.24 3.15 11.54
C ASP A 211 -7.88 3.82 11.31
N VAL A 212 -7.73 4.52 10.19
CA VAL A 212 -6.52 5.25 9.81
C VAL A 212 -6.39 6.56 10.58
N VAL A 213 -7.48 7.14 11.09
CA VAL A 213 -7.49 8.45 11.78
C VAL A 213 -6.50 8.53 12.95
N PRO A 214 -6.40 7.54 13.86
CA PRO A 214 -5.36 7.55 14.90
C PRO A 214 -3.93 7.65 14.36
N LEU A 215 -3.62 7.03 13.22
CA LEU A 215 -2.29 7.10 12.61
C LEU A 215 -2.03 8.47 11.96
N LEU A 216 -3.06 9.11 11.41
CA LEU A 216 -2.97 10.50 10.91
C LEU A 216 -2.68 11.48 12.06
N LEU A 217 -3.36 11.33 13.19
CA LEU A 217 -3.12 12.17 14.38
C LEU A 217 -1.68 12.00 14.90
N ILE A 218 -1.21 10.76 15.02
CA ILE A 218 0.19 10.49 15.42
C ILE A 218 1.16 11.08 14.40
N THR A 219 0.87 10.96 13.10
CA THR A 219 1.72 11.54 12.04
C THR A 219 1.86 13.06 12.21
N LYS A 220 0.75 13.75 12.48
CA LYS A 220 0.75 15.19 12.74
C LYS A 220 1.66 15.55 13.91
N GLU A 221 1.47 14.89 15.06
CA GLU A 221 2.29 15.12 16.26
C GLU A 221 3.78 14.88 15.99
N VAL A 222 4.09 13.75 15.34
CA VAL A 222 5.46 13.39 14.96
C VAL A 222 6.10 14.45 14.06
N PHE A 223 5.37 14.98 13.07
CA PHE A 223 5.92 16.00 12.17
C PHE A 223 6.03 17.38 12.83
N GLU A 224 5.22 17.71 13.83
CA GLU A 224 5.37 18.92 14.64
C GLU A 224 6.63 18.86 15.54
N GLU A 225 6.99 17.67 16.01
CA GLU A 225 8.14 17.46 16.91
C GLU A 225 9.48 17.19 16.19
N ASN A 226 9.44 16.88 14.90
CA ASN A 226 10.61 16.54 14.09
C ASN A 226 10.87 17.60 13.00
N PRO A 227 12.09 17.68 12.44
CA PRO A 227 12.44 18.71 11.46
C PRO A 227 11.83 18.46 10.05
N CYS A 228 10.61 17.93 9.95
CA CYS A 228 9.89 17.74 8.70
C CYS A 228 9.40 19.08 8.11
N ARG A 229 9.11 19.08 6.80
CA ARG A 229 8.71 20.26 6.00
C ARG A 229 7.21 20.51 6.03
N VAL A 230 6.43 19.49 6.36
CA VAL A 230 4.97 19.62 6.50
C VAL A 230 4.63 20.58 7.64
N ARG A 231 3.89 21.66 7.34
CA ARG A 231 3.45 22.65 8.33
C ARG A 231 1.94 22.73 8.52
N LYS A 232 1.17 22.28 7.54
CA LYS A 232 -0.30 22.37 7.50
C LYS A 232 -0.88 20.98 7.22
N PHE A 233 -0.59 20.02 8.11
CA PHE A 233 -0.93 18.61 7.91
C PHE A 233 -2.44 18.41 7.66
N ASP A 234 -3.29 19.10 8.44
CA ASP A 234 -4.74 19.01 8.30
C ASP A 234 -5.27 19.59 6.97
N GLU A 235 -4.48 20.41 6.26
CA GLU A 235 -4.85 20.97 4.95
C GLU A 235 -4.52 20.03 3.79
N LEU A 236 -3.71 18.99 4.00
CA LEU A 236 -3.38 18.00 2.98
C LEU A 236 -4.61 17.16 2.62
N TYR A 237 -4.56 16.54 1.45
CA TYR A 237 -5.56 15.62 0.93
C TYR A 237 -5.03 14.19 1.04
N LEU A 238 -5.79 13.31 1.68
CA LEU A 238 -5.59 11.87 1.59
C LEU A 238 -6.07 11.43 0.21
N GLU A 239 -5.14 11.14 -0.70
CA GLU A 239 -5.40 10.94 -2.12
C GLU A 239 -5.92 9.53 -2.43
N ASP A 240 -5.32 8.52 -1.81
CA ASP A 240 -5.59 7.11 -2.05
C ASP A 240 -5.38 6.24 -0.80
N TRP A 241 -5.71 4.97 -0.93
CA TRP A 241 -5.33 3.91 -0.02
C TRP A 241 -4.85 2.71 -0.83
N GLU A 242 -3.54 2.50 -0.84
CA GLU A 242 -2.84 1.47 -1.60
C GLU A 242 -2.53 0.27 -0.69
N VAL A 243 -2.62 -0.96 -1.23
CA VAL A 243 -2.30 -2.20 -0.52
C VAL A 243 -1.46 -3.08 -1.44
N GLY A 244 -0.25 -3.41 -1.00
CA GLY A 244 0.67 -4.20 -1.80
C GLY A 244 1.85 -4.72 -1.00
N THR A 245 2.87 -5.18 -1.73
CA THR A 245 4.10 -5.71 -1.12
C THR A 245 5.31 -5.08 -1.76
N GLU A 246 6.09 -4.29 -1.01
CA GLU A 246 7.40 -3.91 -1.47
C GLU A 246 8.33 -5.11 -1.34
N PHE A 247 9.14 -5.37 -2.36
CA PHE A 247 10.01 -6.54 -2.37
C PHE A 247 11.41 -6.26 -2.95
N GLY A 248 12.33 -7.15 -2.62
CA GLY A 248 13.67 -7.19 -3.18
C GLY A 248 14.64 -6.22 -2.51
N GLY A 249 15.78 -6.04 -3.17
CA GLY A 249 16.86 -5.20 -2.70
C GLY A 249 17.93 -5.01 -3.79
N PRO A 250 18.91 -4.12 -3.60
CA PRO A 250 19.91 -3.79 -4.62
C PRO A 250 20.72 -4.97 -5.17
N HIS A 251 20.83 -6.05 -4.39
CA HIS A 251 21.60 -7.24 -4.71
C HIS A 251 20.75 -8.49 -4.97
N LYS A 252 19.43 -8.39 -4.83
CA LYS A 252 18.53 -9.53 -4.98
C LYS A 252 18.22 -9.72 -6.47
N ARG A 253 18.58 -10.89 -7.02
CA ARG A 253 18.41 -11.18 -8.46
C ARG A 253 17.27 -12.14 -8.78
N SER A 254 16.57 -12.64 -7.76
CA SER A 254 15.41 -13.50 -7.89
C SER A 254 14.32 -13.06 -6.91
N ALA A 255 13.07 -13.31 -7.24
CA ALA A 255 11.97 -13.09 -6.30
C ALA A 255 10.85 -14.09 -6.59
N THR A 256 10.62 -14.99 -5.63
CA THR A 256 9.49 -15.93 -5.68
C THR A 256 8.57 -15.67 -4.49
N PHE A 257 7.37 -15.16 -4.76
CA PHE A 257 6.41 -14.79 -3.73
C PHE A 257 5.01 -14.61 -4.30
N GLY A 258 4.03 -14.52 -3.41
CA GLY A 258 2.66 -14.25 -3.78
C GLY A 258 1.81 -13.89 -2.59
N TRP A 259 0.68 -13.27 -2.87
CA TRP A 259 -0.30 -12.91 -1.85
C TRP A 259 -1.71 -13.06 -2.40
N GLN A 260 -2.66 -13.14 -1.48
CA GLN A 260 -4.09 -13.21 -1.78
C GLN A 260 -4.82 -12.22 -0.88
N ILE A 261 -5.73 -11.44 -1.46
CA ILE A 261 -6.70 -10.59 -0.76
C ILE A 261 -8.09 -11.18 -1.01
N SER A 262 -8.71 -11.70 0.05
CA SER A 262 -10.06 -12.28 0.02
C SER A 262 -11.13 -11.33 0.55
N LYS A 263 -10.69 -10.20 1.14
CA LYS A 263 -11.57 -9.11 1.57
C LYS A 263 -10.81 -7.79 1.56
N PHE A 264 -11.39 -6.77 0.95
CA PHE A 264 -10.94 -5.38 1.03
C PHE A 264 -12.17 -4.47 1.06
N GLU A 265 -12.44 -3.85 2.21
CA GLU A 265 -13.53 -2.91 2.42
C GLU A 265 -12.98 -1.61 3.01
N ILE A 266 -13.55 -0.48 2.59
CA ILE A 266 -13.26 0.84 3.12
C ILE A 266 -14.58 1.45 3.58
N ASN A 267 -14.64 1.86 4.85
CA ASN A 267 -15.78 2.59 5.41
C ASN A 267 -15.30 4.00 5.79
N ASP A 268 -15.75 5.01 5.04
CA ASP A 268 -15.30 6.40 5.15
C ASP A 268 -16.33 7.33 5.84
N GLY A 269 -17.25 6.74 6.62
CA GLY A 269 -18.18 7.47 7.50
C GLY A 269 -19.47 7.98 6.86
N ARG A 270 -20.02 7.25 5.87
CA ARG A 270 -21.38 7.48 5.35
C ARG A 270 -22.47 6.71 6.10
#